data_AF-A0A1V4AT12-F1
#
_entry.id   AF-A0A1V4AT12-F1
#
_cell.length_a   1.000
_cell.length_b   1.000
_cell.length_c   1.000
_cell.angle_alpha   90.00
_cell.angle_beta   90.00
_cell.angle_gamma   90.00
#
_symmetry.space_group_name_H-M   'P 1'
#
loop_
_entity.id
_entity.type
_entity.pdbx_description
1 polymer ?
#
loop_
_entity_poly.entity_id
_entity_poly.type
_entity_poly.pdbx_seq_one_letter_code
_entity_poly.pdbx_strand_id
1 'polypeptide(L)'
;MSESDLQAPDNLQTPHVCEGGNLDCGSGLLLLIRRAVNQMPEGNVLEIHSTEISVREDLPAWCRMTKNPYLGWRQGNDHQKYFVRKGSSSKKTDEYDEHARNYRWQTRIHWNGGMQAKVFCRNHSWTVGQPASFDVKDNAPSAIEYLLGAMGACLAMGFQIHASRRNIHIDELEISLSGQIENIFVFLGAEQSGHSGFREITGRVYVQSDADENALGQIWQETIAASPVVNTLTHRSNINISMTVV
;
A
#
# COMPACT_ATOMS: atom_id res chain seq x y z
N MET A 1 16.73 15.23 -12.89
CA MET A 1 16.44 15.27 -14.34
C MET A 1 15.17 16.09 -14.49
N SER A 2 15.20 17.16 -15.28
CA SER A 2 14.07 18.11 -15.42
C SER A 2 12.84 17.44 -16.06
N GLU A 3 11.66 17.94 -15.71
CA GLU A 3 10.33 17.38 -16.01
C GLU A 3 9.90 17.37 -17.49
N SER A 4 10.76 17.83 -18.41
CA SER A 4 10.41 18.08 -19.83
C SER A 4 10.67 16.94 -20.81
N ASP A 5 11.42 15.88 -20.47
CA ASP A 5 12.16 15.14 -21.50
C ASP A 5 11.72 13.69 -21.79
N LEU A 6 10.48 13.28 -21.51
CA LEU A 6 10.01 11.93 -21.89
C LEU A 6 8.57 11.92 -22.46
N GLN A 7 8.29 12.81 -23.41
CA GLN A 7 7.16 12.60 -24.33
C GLN A 7 7.49 11.41 -25.24
N ALA A 8 6.59 10.43 -25.31
CA ALA A 8 6.84 9.24 -26.13
C ALA A 8 6.75 9.57 -27.64
N PRO A 9 7.69 9.12 -28.50
CA PRO A 9 7.71 9.45 -29.93
C PRO A 9 6.41 9.04 -30.64
N ASP A 10 5.78 9.90 -31.44
CA ASP A 10 4.44 9.66 -32.02
C ASP A 10 4.29 8.37 -32.85
N ASN A 11 5.38 7.90 -33.43
CA ASN A 11 5.44 6.76 -34.34
C ASN A 11 5.60 5.39 -33.64
N LEU A 12 5.41 5.31 -32.33
CA LEU A 12 5.44 4.03 -31.62
C LEU A 12 4.29 3.12 -32.08
N GLN A 13 4.64 1.90 -32.50
CA GLN A 13 3.67 0.83 -32.71
C GLN A 13 3.41 0.10 -31.39
N THR A 14 2.15 0.09 -30.96
CA THR A 14 1.70 -0.48 -29.68
C THR A 14 0.74 -1.64 -29.91
N PRO A 15 1.24 -2.82 -30.33
CA PRO A 15 0.38 -3.98 -30.59
C PRO A 15 -0.23 -4.59 -29.32
N HIS A 16 0.13 -4.08 -28.13
CA HIS A 16 -0.36 -4.56 -26.85
C HIS A 16 -0.78 -3.39 -25.97
N VAL A 17 -1.91 -3.54 -25.29
CA VAL A 17 -2.46 -2.54 -24.37
C VAL A 17 -2.70 -3.17 -23.00
N CYS A 18 -2.39 -2.43 -21.94
CA CYS A 18 -2.66 -2.77 -20.55
C CYS A 18 -3.56 -1.71 -19.94
N GLU A 19 -4.79 -2.09 -19.61
CA GLU A 19 -5.73 -1.23 -18.89
C GLU A 19 -5.36 -1.19 -17.41
N GLY A 20 -4.80 -0.06 -16.99
CA GLY A 20 -4.42 0.20 -15.60
C GLY A 20 -5.50 0.88 -14.78
N GLY A 21 -6.43 1.60 -15.44
CA GLY A 21 -7.51 2.32 -14.76
C GLY A 21 -6.98 3.25 -13.66
N ASN A 22 -7.61 3.20 -12.49
CA ASN A 22 -7.23 3.97 -11.30
C ASN A 22 -6.28 3.22 -10.35
N LEU A 23 -5.56 2.20 -10.82
CA LEU A 23 -4.58 1.50 -9.99
C LEU A 23 -3.23 2.24 -10.01
N ASP A 24 -2.68 2.52 -8.84
CA ASP A 24 -1.32 3.03 -8.71
C ASP A 24 -0.28 1.88 -8.77
N CYS A 25 1.00 2.25 -8.86
CA CYS A 25 2.10 1.29 -8.94
C CYS A 25 2.26 0.40 -7.70
N GLY A 26 1.88 0.87 -6.50
CA GLY A 26 1.88 0.12 -5.24
C GLY A 26 0.62 -0.74 -5.02
N SER A 27 -0.49 -0.41 -5.66
CA SER A 27 -1.82 -1.03 -5.47
C SER A 27 -2.16 -2.10 -6.51
N GLY A 28 -1.22 -2.42 -7.42
CA GLY A 28 -1.29 -3.61 -8.28
C GLY A 28 -1.09 -3.35 -9.77
N LEU A 29 -0.98 -2.09 -10.22
CA LEU A 29 -0.73 -1.77 -11.62
C LEU A 29 0.54 -2.44 -12.15
N LEU A 30 1.61 -2.46 -11.35
CA LEU A 30 2.88 -3.10 -11.75
C LEU A 30 2.74 -4.61 -12.00
N LEU A 31 1.78 -5.28 -11.35
CA LEU A 31 1.51 -6.70 -11.59
C LEU A 31 0.82 -6.90 -12.95
N LEU A 32 -0.11 -6.02 -13.31
CA LEU A 32 -0.80 -6.03 -14.61
C LEU A 32 0.19 -5.73 -15.75
N ILE A 33 0.97 -4.66 -15.60
CA ILE A 33 2.03 -4.29 -16.56
C ILE A 33 2.98 -5.46 -16.74
N ARG A 34 3.44 -6.07 -15.64
CA ARG A 34 4.36 -7.23 -15.70
C ARG A 34 3.75 -8.42 -16.42
N ARG A 35 2.48 -8.77 -16.12
CA ARG A 35 1.78 -9.87 -16.80
C ARG A 35 1.71 -9.61 -18.30
N ALA A 36 1.35 -8.40 -18.71
CA ALA A 36 1.29 -8.01 -20.11
C ALA A 36 2.67 -8.07 -20.79
N VAL A 37 3.69 -7.42 -20.21
CA VAL A 37 5.07 -7.44 -20.75
C VAL A 37 5.61 -8.87 -20.89
N ASN A 38 5.31 -9.77 -19.95
CA ASN A 38 5.78 -11.15 -20.01
C ASN A 38 5.21 -11.94 -21.20
N GLN A 39 3.99 -11.62 -21.64
CA GLN A 39 3.31 -12.30 -22.75
C GLN A 39 3.71 -11.77 -24.14
N MET A 40 4.44 -10.66 -24.19
CA MET A 40 4.82 -10.01 -25.44
C MET A 40 6.12 -10.56 -26.04
N PRO A 41 6.34 -10.49 -27.36
CA PRO A 41 7.67 -10.67 -27.95
C PRO A 41 8.68 -9.63 -27.46
N GLU A 42 9.96 -10.00 -27.37
CA GLU A 42 11.04 -9.04 -27.04
C GLU A 42 11.06 -7.89 -28.04
N GLY A 43 11.32 -6.67 -27.56
CA GLY A 43 11.34 -5.47 -28.39
C GLY A 43 9.97 -4.85 -28.67
N ASN A 44 8.86 -5.56 -28.43
CA ASN A 44 7.53 -4.97 -28.56
C ASN A 44 7.26 -3.92 -27.48
N VAL A 45 6.37 -2.99 -27.79
CA VAL A 45 5.97 -1.89 -26.91
C VAL A 45 4.58 -2.15 -26.34
N LEU A 46 4.46 -2.05 -25.02
CA LEU A 46 3.21 -2.06 -24.27
C LEU A 46 2.75 -0.62 -24.08
N GLU A 47 1.50 -0.33 -24.44
CA GLU A 47 0.79 0.89 -24.06
C GLU A 47 0.00 0.63 -22.78
N ILE A 48 0.11 1.53 -21.81
CA ILE A 48 -0.55 1.39 -20.50
C ILE A 48 -1.45 2.60 -20.32
N HIS A 49 -2.74 2.36 -20.08
CA HIS A 49 -3.71 3.43 -19.82
C HIS A 49 -3.96 3.54 -18.33
N SER A 50 -3.74 4.72 -17.75
CA SER A 50 -4.01 4.93 -16.34
C SER A 50 -4.46 6.36 -16.06
N THR A 51 -5.40 6.50 -15.14
CA THR A 51 -5.86 7.77 -14.59
C THR A 51 -5.03 8.20 -13.37
N GLU A 52 -4.19 7.31 -12.83
CA GLU A 52 -3.38 7.59 -11.65
C GLU A 52 -2.16 8.44 -11.97
N ILE A 53 -2.04 9.55 -11.25
CA ILE A 53 -0.97 10.54 -11.45
C ILE A 53 0.39 10.02 -10.98
N SER A 54 0.42 9.17 -9.95
CA SER A 54 1.63 8.61 -9.33
C SER A 54 2.40 7.70 -10.29
N VAL A 55 1.72 7.11 -11.27
CA VAL A 55 2.31 6.21 -12.27
C VAL A 55 3.44 6.88 -13.04
N ARG A 56 3.31 8.19 -13.31
CA ARG A 56 4.34 8.97 -13.98
C ARG A 56 5.67 9.02 -13.23
N GLU A 57 5.62 9.00 -11.90
CA GLU A 57 6.80 9.06 -11.04
C GLU A 57 7.40 7.67 -10.82
N ASP A 58 6.54 6.67 -10.58
CA ASP A 58 6.96 5.34 -10.14
C ASP A 58 7.32 4.38 -11.29
N LEU A 59 6.57 4.43 -12.41
CA LEU A 59 6.76 3.51 -13.53
C LEU A 59 8.18 3.56 -14.12
N PRO A 60 8.82 4.73 -14.32
CA PRO A 60 10.20 4.79 -14.81
C PRO A 60 11.20 4.08 -13.90
N ALA A 61 10.99 4.13 -12.57
CA ALA A 61 11.84 3.43 -11.62
C ALA A 61 11.70 1.91 -11.76
N TRP A 62 10.46 1.42 -11.87
CA TRP A 62 10.19 0.01 -12.11
C TRP A 62 10.78 -0.49 -13.43
N CYS A 63 10.66 0.29 -14.51
CA CYS A 63 11.26 0.00 -15.81
C CYS A 63 12.78 -0.17 -15.74
N ARG A 64 13.48 0.73 -15.01
CA ARG A 64 14.93 0.61 -14.77
C ARG A 64 15.28 -0.67 -14.02
N MET A 65 14.53 -1.00 -12.96
CA MET A 65 14.76 -2.20 -12.15
C MET A 65 14.53 -3.49 -12.94
N THR A 66 13.50 -3.51 -13.77
CA THR A 66 13.10 -4.70 -14.55
C THR A 66 13.77 -4.80 -15.92
N LYS A 67 14.61 -3.83 -16.28
CA LYS A 67 15.29 -3.73 -17.59
C LYS A 67 14.30 -3.69 -18.77
N ASN A 68 13.12 -3.12 -18.56
CA ASN A 68 12.16 -2.84 -19.61
C ASN A 68 12.25 -1.33 -19.94
N PRO A 69 12.83 -0.93 -21.08
CA PRO A 69 13.01 0.49 -21.39
C PRO A 69 11.69 1.28 -21.34
N TYR A 70 11.66 2.31 -20.50
CA TYR A 70 10.57 3.28 -20.47
C TYR A 70 10.74 4.25 -21.64
N LEU A 71 9.74 4.35 -22.50
CA LEU A 71 9.79 5.15 -23.73
C LEU A 71 9.11 6.52 -23.57
N GLY A 72 8.50 6.79 -22.42
CA GLY A 72 7.81 8.03 -22.12
C GLY A 72 6.31 7.86 -21.89
N TRP A 73 5.61 8.98 -21.86
CA TRP A 73 4.16 9.05 -21.72
C TRP A 73 3.55 10.06 -22.70
N ARG A 74 2.23 10.02 -22.86
CA ARG A 74 1.42 10.99 -23.60
C ARG A 74 0.11 11.24 -22.87
N GLN A 75 -0.42 12.44 -23.06
CA GLN A 75 -1.77 12.78 -22.61
C GLN A 75 -2.80 12.15 -23.56
N GLY A 76 -3.73 11.37 -23.01
CA GLY A 76 -4.96 10.95 -23.69
C GLY A 76 -6.14 11.85 -23.30
N ASN A 77 -7.31 11.58 -23.89
CA ASN A 77 -8.52 12.35 -23.61
C ASN A 77 -8.97 12.18 -22.14
N ASP A 78 -9.07 10.93 -21.66
CA ASP A 78 -9.63 10.61 -20.34
C ASP A 78 -8.62 9.93 -19.39
N HIS A 79 -7.42 9.62 -19.88
CA HIS A 79 -6.36 8.93 -19.13
C HIS A 79 -4.98 9.31 -19.67
N GLN A 80 -3.94 9.05 -18.89
CA GLN A 80 -2.55 9.13 -19.35
C GLN A 80 -2.12 7.80 -19.97
N LYS A 81 -1.29 7.90 -21.01
CA LYS A 81 -0.76 6.76 -21.75
C LYS A 81 0.73 6.63 -21.49
N TYR A 82 1.19 5.47 -21.04
CA TYR A 82 2.60 5.20 -20.77
C TYR A 82 3.11 4.09 -21.69
N PHE A 83 4.38 4.18 -22.10
CA PHE A 83 4.94 3.29 -23.10
C PHE A 83 6.18 2.57 -22.56
N VAL A 84 6.14 1.24 -22.57
CA VAL A 84 7.22 0.39 -22.06
C VAL A 84 7.62 -0.62 -23.12
N ARG A 85 8.91 -0.68 -23.46
CA ARG A 85 9.45 -1.71 -24.35
C ARG A 85 9.82 -2.95 -23.55
N LYS A 86 9.45 -4.13 -24.05
CA LYS A 86 9.95 -5.39 -23.49
C LYS A 86 11.45 -5.50 -23.75
N GLY A 87 12.23 -5.60 -22.67
CA GLY A 87 13.66 -5.89 -22.74
C GLY A 87 13.95 -7.39 -22.92
N SER A 88 15.23 -7.72 -23.08
CA SER A 88 15.72 -9.10 -23.16
C SER A 88 15.44 -9.86 -21.88
N SER A 89 14.54 -10.84 -21.96
CA SER A 89 14.19 -11.71 -20.85
C SER A 89 15.38 -12.60 -20.46
N SER A 90 15.80 -12.57 -19.20
CA SER A 90 16.45 -13.72 -18.58
C SER A 90 15.64 -14.16 -17.36
N LYS A 91 15.14 -15.41 -17.40
CA LYS A 91 14.84 -16.35 -16.28
C LYS A 91 14.28 -15.86 -14.91
N LYS A 92 13.88 -14.61 -14.70
CA LYS A 92 13.64 -14.03 -13.36
C LYS A 92 12.18 -14.02 -12.87
N THR A 93 11.20 -14.59 -13.59
CA THR A 93 9.80 -14.53 -13.15
C THR A 93 9.59 -15.21 -11.78
N ASP A 94 10.23 -16.36 -11.57
CA ASP A 94 10.18 -17.07 -10.28
C ASP A 94 10.89 -16.29 -9.17
N GLU A 95 12.06 -15.69 -9.46
CA GLU A 95 12.82 -14.88 -8.50
C GLU A 95 12.03 -13.65 -8.01
N TYR A 96 11.32 -12.93 -8.90
CA TYR A 96 10.52 -11.76 -8.49
C TYR A 96 9.29 -12.15 -7.66
N ASP A 97 8.64 -13.27 -8.01
CA ASP A 97 7.50 -13.78 -7.25
C ASP A 97 7.96 -14.29 -5.88
N GLU A 98 9.13 -14.93 -5.83
CA GLU A 98 9.80 -15.31 -4.60
C GLU A 98 10.21 -14.09 -3.76
N HIS A 99 10.75 -13.04 -4.39
CA HIS A 99 11.07 -11.78 -3.72
C HIS A 99 9.83 -11.08 -3.15
N ALA A 100 8.70 -11.09 -3.87
CA ALA A 100 7.45 -10.52 -3.39
C ALA A 100 6.87 -11.35 -2.22
N ARG A 101 6.90 -12.69 -2.34
CA ARG A 101 6.45 -13.62 -1.29
C ARG A 101 7.28 -13.52 -0.02
N ASN A 102 8.57 -13.24 -0.17
CA ASN A 102 9.53 -13.13 0.93
C ASN A 102 9.92 -11.68 1.26
N TYR A 103 9.14 -10.70 0.77
CA TYR A 103 9.44 -9.29 1.01
C TYR A 103 9.35 -9.00 2.51
N ARG A 104 10.33 -8.26 3.03
CA ARG A 104 10.36 -7.85 4.42
C ARG A 104 10.24 -6.34 4.51
N TRP A 105 9.15 -5.89 5.09
CA TRP A 105 9.01 -4.50 5.52
C TRP A 105 9.93 -4.24 6.71
N GLN A 106 10.60 -3.10 6.69
CA GLN A 106 11.57 -2.71 7.71
C GLN A 106 11.34 -1.26 8.10
N THR A 107 11.39 -1.01 9.40
CA THR A 107 11.40 0.33 9.98
C THR A 107 12.57 0.44 10.94
N ARG A 108 13.10 1.65 11.12
CA ARG A 108 14.10 1.95 12.13
C ARG A 108 13.53 3.00 13.07
N ILE A 109 13.66 2.76 14.37
CA ILE A 109 13.18 3.66 15.40
C ILE A 109 14.40 4.28 16.09
N HIS A 110 14.38 5.59 16.25
CA HIS A 110 15.38 6.32 17.02
C HIS A 110 14.68 7.06 18.15
N TRP A 111 15.21 6.90 19.36
CA TRP A 111 14.81 7.62 20.54
C TRP A 111 16.00 8.42 21.07
N ASN A 112 15.77 9.69 21.38
CA ASN A 112 16.79 10.61 21.88
C ASN A 112 16.30 11.43 23.10
N GLY A 113 15.31 10.93 23.82
CA GLY A 113 14.73 11.57 25.00
C GLY A 113 13.23 11.84 24.91
N GLY A 114 12.59 12.08 26.05
CA GLY A 114 11.15 12.34 26.15
C GLY A 114 10.27 11.11 25.90
N MET A 115 8.96 11.34 25.80
CA MET A 115 7.93 10.31 25.63
C MET A 115 7.48 10.16 24.16
N GLN A 116 8.45 10.18 23.24
CA GLN A 116 8.20 10.04 21.80
C GLN A 116 9.41 9.44 21.11
N ALA A 117 9.20 8.79 19.97
CA ALA A 117 10.26 8.24 19.13
C ALA A 117 10.06 8.66 17.67
N LYS A 118 11.18 8.80 16.94
CA LYS A 118 11.16 9.07 15.49
C LYS A 118 11.30 7.77 14.72
N VAL A 119 10.33 7.48 13.86
CA VAL A 119 10.32 6.31 12.98
C VAL A 119 10.83 6.70 11.60
N PHE A 120 11.63 5.83 10.99
CA PHE A 120 12.14 5.95 9.64
C PHE A 120 11.75 4.72 8.83
N CYS A 121 11.20 4.93 7.64
CA CYS A 121 10.85 3.88 6.69
C CYS A 121 11.07 4.40 5.27
N ARG A 122 11.97 3.76 4.50
CA ARG A 122 12.35 4.23 3.15
C ARG A 122 12.74 5.73 3.18
N ASN A 123 12.06 6.55 2.40
CA ASN A 123 12.21 8.01 2.31
C ASN A 123 11.26 8.80 3.23
N HIS A 124 10.54 8.13 4.15
CA HIS A 124 9.59 8.76 5.07
C HIS A 124 10.09 8.71 6.51
N SER A 125 9.66 9.71 7.29
CA SER A 125 9.81 9.71 8.74
C SER A 125 8.67 10.43 9.43
N TRP A 126 8.29 9.96 10.61
CA TRP A 126 7.25 10.56 11.44
C TRP A 126 7.56 10.35 12.92
N THR A 127 6.83 11.05 13.78
CA THR A 127 6.95 10.93 15.24
C THR A 127 5.81 10.07 15.77
N VAL A 128 6.14 9.13 16.65
CA VAL A 128 5.19 8.35 17.44
C VAL A 128 5.33 8.76 18.89
N GLY A 129 4.21 9.10 19.53
CA GLY A 129 4.16 9.49 20.94
C GLY A 129 4.25 8.29 21.88
N GLN A 130 3.62 8.43 23.03
CA GLN A 130 3.61 7.39 24.06
C GLN A 130 2.95 6.09 23.54
N PRO A 131 3.24 4.91 24.11
CA PRO A 131 2.60 3.67 23.69
C PRO A 131 1.07 3.71 23.78
N ALA A 132 0.55 4.27 24.87
CA ALA A 132 -0.85 4.67 25.02
C ALA A 132 -0.84 6.04 25.73
N SER A 133 -1.61 7.00 25.20
CA SER A 133 -1.82 8.28 25.84
C SER A 133 -3.31 8.47 26.17
N PHE A 134 -3.57 9.18 27.25
CA PHE A 134 -4.92 9.54 27.71
C PHE A 134 -5.15 11.05 27.70
N ASP A 135 -4.14 11.81 27.27
CA ASP A 135 -4.22 13.25 27.20
C ASP A 135 -5.04 13.67 25.98
N VAL A 136 -5.85 14.72 26.14
CA VAL A 136 -6.64 15.29 25.03
C VAL A 136 -5.73 15.92 23.96
N LYS A 137 -4.49 16.26 24.33
CA LYS A 137 -3.54 16.94 23.45
C LYS A 137 -2.13 16.40 23.65
N ASP A 138 -1.66 15.69 22.64
CA ASP A 138 -0.28 15.25 22.51
C ASP A 138 0.44 15.90 21.32
N ASN A 139 1.77 15.92 21.38
CA ASN A 139 2.62 16.40 20.27
C ASN A 139 2.69 15.42 19.09
N ALA A 140 2.32 14.15 19.31
CA ALA A 140 2.27 13.11 18.31
C ALA A 140 1.25 12.03 18.73
N PRO A 141 0.57 11.38 17.77
CA PRO A 141 -0.33 10.26 18.09
C PRO A 141 0.42 9.14 18.81
N SER A 142 -0.28 8.48 19.72
CA SER A 142 0.23 7.32 20.44
C SER A 142 0.49 6.13 19.51
N ALA A 143 1.31 5.18 19.96
CA ALA A 143 1.61 3.99 19.17
C ALA A 143 0.34 3.17 18.85
N ILE A 144 -0.61 3.11 19.80
CA ILE A 144 -1.86 2.39 19.60
C ILE A 144 -2.80 3.08 18.59
N GLU A 145 -2.82 4.41 18.56
CA GLU A 145 -3.57 5.17 17.55
C GLU A 145 -2.97 5.01 16.15
N TYR A 146 -1.64 5.00 16.03
CA TYR A 146 -0.98 4.67 14.77
C TYR A 146 -1.34 3.26 14.29
N LEU A 147 -1.49 2.28 15.18
CA LEU A 147 -1.91 0.93 14.83
C LEU A 147 -3.35 0.90 14.29
N LEU A 148 -4.28 1.62 14.94
CA LEU A 148 -5.65 1.76 14.43
C LEU A 148 -5.69 2.50 13.09
N GLY A 149 -4.92 3.59 12.95
CA GLY A 149 -4.80 4.34 11.71
C GLY A 149 -4.25 3.49 10.57
N ALA A 150 -3.23 2.66 10.83
CA ALA A 150 -2.68 1.73 9.85
C ALA A 150 -3.71 0.67 9.43
N MET A 151 -4.52 0.15 10.37
CA MET A 151 -5.60 -0.79 10.06
C MET A 151 -6.68 -0.13 9.20
N GLY A 152 -7.14 1.07 9.57
CA GLY A 152 -8.13 1.83 8.82
C GLY A 152 -7.67 2.16 7.41
N ALA A 153 -6.43 2.65 7.25
CA ALA A 153 -5.85 2.94 5.93
C ALA A 153 -5.75 1.67 5.07
N CYS A 154 -5.33 0.54 5.66
CA CYS A 154 -5.26 -0.74 4.93
C CYS A 154 -6.64 -1.21 4.45
N LEU A 155 -7.68 -1.04 5.28
CA LEU A 155 -9.05 -1.38 4.92
C LEU A 155 -9.59 -0.44 3.82
N ALA A 156 -9.35 0.86 3.93
CA ALA A 156 -9.79 1.84 2.95
C ALA A 156 -9.18 1.57 1.56
N MET A 157 -7.86 1.36 1.49
CA MET A 157 -7.18 1.04 0.24
C MET A 157 -7.60 -0.33 -0.30
N GLY A 158 -7.76 -1.33 0.57
CA GLY A 158 -8.27 -2.64 0.17
C GLY A 158 -9.65 -2.54 -0.47
N PHE A 159 -10.56 -1.78 0.15
CA PHE A 159 -11.91 -1.58 -0.37
C PHE A 159 -11.91 -0.94 -1.75
N GLN A 160 -11.13 0.12 -1.94
CA GLN A 160 -10.94 0.77 -3.25
C GLN A 160 -10.38 -0.20 -4.31
N ILE A 161 -9.40 -1.03 -3.96
CA ILE A 161 -8.83 -2.05 -4.86
C ILE A 161 -9.89 -3.09 -5.26
N HIS A 162 -10.68 -3.59 -4.30
CA HIS A 162 -11.73 -4.58 -4.57
C HIS A 162 -12.92 -3.99 -5.35
N ALA A 163 -13.24 -2.71 -5.15
CA ALA A 163 -14.27 -2.00 -5.91
C ALA A 163 -13.82 -1.74 -7.36
N SER A 164 -12.59 -1.24 -7.56
CA SER A 164 -12.00 -1.00 -8.87
C SER A 164 -11.96 -2.25 -9.74
N ARG A 165 -11.58 -3.41 -9.17
CA ARG A 165 -11.60 -4.72 -9.88
C ARG A 165 -12.98 -5.14 -10.38
N ARG A 166 -14.04 -4.58 -9.81
CA ARG A 166 -15.43 -4.80 -10.20
C ARG A 166 -16.01 -3.66 -11.03
N ASN A 167 -15.17 -2.71 -11.42
CA ASN A 167 -15.56 -1.50 -12.13
C ASN A 167 -16.62 -0.67 -11.36
N ILE A 168 -16.54 -0.70 -10.03
CA ILE A 168 -17.40 0.08 -9.13
C ILE A 168 -16.64 1.33 -8.70
N HIS A 169 -17.25 2.50 -8.92
CA HIS A 169 -16.73 3.78 -8.48
C HIS A 169 -17.18 4.08 -7.05
N ILE A 170 -16.25 4.55 -6.22
CA ILE A 170 -16.52 4.99 -4.85
C ILE A 170 -16.25 6.48 -4.78
N ASP A 171 -17.29 7.27 -4.51
CA ASP A 171 -17.21 8.73 -4.46
C ASP A 171 -16.53 9.18 -3.16
N GLU A 172 -16.92 8.56 -2.04
CA GLU A 172 -16.41 8.88 -0.71
C GLU A 172 -16.34 7.63 0.17
N LEU A 173 -15.33 7.57 1.03
CA LEU A 173 -15.10 6.47 1.96
C LEU A 173 -14.52 7.01 3.26
N GLU A 174 -15.21 6.76 4.37
CA GLU A 174 -14.75 7.08 5.72
C GLU A 174 -14.79 5.81 6.59
N ILE A 175 -13.75 5.61 7.41
CA ILE A 175 -13.71 4.52 8.38
C ILE A 175 -13.41 5.10 9.77
N SER A 176 -14.34 4.89 10.69
CA SER A 176 -14.17 5.22 12.10
C SER A 176 -13.85 3.95 12.88
N LEU A 177 -12.75 3.95 13.62
CA LEU A 177 -12.29 2.81 14.44
C LEU A 177 -12.14 3.22 15.91
N SER A 178 -12.48 2.31 16.81
CA SER A 178 -12.28 2.45 18.26
C SER A 178 -11.69 1.16 18.81
N GLY A 179 -10.55 1.26 19.48
CA GLY A 179 -9.88 0.13 20.10
C GLY A 179 -9.88 0.24 21.62
N GLN A 180 -10.16 -0.86 22.32
CA GLN A 180 -10.13 -0.92 23.77
C GLN A 180 -9.07 -1.92 24.25
N ILE A 181 -8.08 -1.43 25.00
CA ILE A 181 -7.06 -2.27 25.66
C ILE A 181 -7.71 -3.04 26.81
N GLU A 182 -7.35 -4.32 26.98
CA GLU A 182 -7.90 -5.14 28.07
C GLU A 182 -7.48 -4.60 29.43
N ASN A 183 -6.17 -4.47 29.66
CA ASN A 183 -5.61 -3.96 30.90
C ASN A 183 -4.33 -3.17 30.66
N ILE A 184 -4.43 -1.83 30.66
CA ILE A 184 -3.27 -0.96 30.49
C ILE A 184 -2.34 -0.95 31.71
N PHE A 185 -2.83 -1.29 32.90
CA PHE A 185 -2.04 -1.27 34.13
C PHE A 185 -0.93 -2.32 34.14
N VAL A 186 -1.07 -3.39 33.35
CA VAL A 186 0.01 -4.36 33.08
C VAL A 186 1.18 -3.69 32.35
N PHE A 187 0.91 -2.85 31.36
CA PHE A 187 1.97 -2.08 30.68
C PHE A 187 2.61 -1.02 31.59
N LEU A 188 1.80 -0.39 32.45
CA LEU A 188 2.29 0.61 33.42
C LEU A 188 2.99 -0.02 34.65
N GLY A 189 2.99 -1.34 34.77
CA GLY A 189 3.65 -2.08 35.85
C GLY A 189 2.91 -2.04 37.21
N ALA A 190 1.69 -1.50 37.25
CA ALA A 190 0.86 -1.49 38.46
C ALA A 190 0.21 -2.86 38.75
N GLU A 191 0.07 -3.70 37.72
CA GLU A 191 -0.46 -5.06 37.83
C GLU A 191 0.49 -6.07 37.17
N GLN A 192 0.58 -7.28 37.74
CA GLN A 192 1.52 -8.33 37.32
C GLN A 192 0.89 -9.41 36.43
N SER A 193 -0.43 -9.39 36.24
CA SER A 193 -1.19 -10.38 35.48
C SER A 193 -2.19 -9.75 34.53
N GLY A 194 -2.43 -10.40 33.39
CA GLY A 194 -3.33 -9.91 32.34
C GLY A 194 -2.58 -9.58 31.05
N HIS A 195 -3.26 -8.95 30.08
CA HIS A 195 -2.64 -8.52 28.83
C HIS A 195 -2.89 -7.04 28.52
N SER A 196 -1.86 -6.37 28.02
CA SER A 196 -1.94 -4.97 27.59
C SER A 196 -2.26 -4.78 26.10
N GLY A 197 -2.62 -5.88 25.41
CA GLY A 197 -3.16 -5.82 24.05
C GLY A 197 -4.62 -5.36 24.00
N PHE A 198 -5.10 -5.09 22.78
CA PHE A 198 -6.52 -4.85 22.54
C PHE A 198 -7.37 -6.04 22.95
N ARG A 199 -8.43 -5.78 23.73
CA ARG A 199 -9.54 -6.70 23.95
C ARG A 199 -10.45 -6.75 22.73
N GLU A 200 -10.75 -5.58 22.19
CA GLU A 200 -11.65 -5.41 21.06
C GLU A 200 -11.27 -4.18 20.24
N ILE A 201 -11.44 -4.28 18.93
CA ILE A 201 -11.48 -3.13 18.03
C ILE A 201 -12.82 -3.17 17.29
N THR A 202 -13.58 -2.09 17.39
CA THR A 202 -14.85 -1.92 16.69
C THR A 202 -14.72 -0.81 15.66
N GLY A 203 -15.55 -0.88 14.61
CA GLY A 203 -15.48 0.11 13.55
C GLY A 203 -16.76 0.25 12.75
N ARG A 204 -16.88 1.37 12.05
CA ARG A 204 -17.91 1.63 11.05
C ARG A 204 -17.26 2.14 9.78
N VAL A 205 -17.77 1.67 8.65
CA VAL A 205 -17.43 2.17 7.32
C VAL A 205 -18.63 2.95 6.79
N TYR A 206 -18.37 4.12 6.25
CA TYR A 206 -19.32 4.96 5.54
C TYR A 206 -18.84 5.06 4.11
N VAL A 207 -19.72 4.72 3.16
CA VAL A 207 -19.38 4.68 1.74
C VAL A 207 -20.47 5.37 0.94
N GLN A 208 -20.04 6.23 0.01
CA GLN A 208 -20.91 6.82 -1.00
C GLN A 208 -20.55 6.26 -2.38
N SER A 209 -21.54 5.72 -3.07
CA SER A 209 -21.42 5.13 -4.42
C SER A 209 -22.82 4.90 -5.00
N ASP A 210 -22.93 4.93 -6.34
CA ASP A 210 -24.13 4.53 -7.08
C ASP A 210 -24.32 3.00 -7.18
N ALA A 211 -23.40 2.21 -6.62
CA ALA A 211 -23.46 0.76 -6.65
C ALA A 211 -24.47 0.16 -5.66
N ASP A 212 -24.94 -1.06 -5.97
CA ASP A 212 -25.84 -1.82 -5.11
C ASP A 212 -25.22 -2.12 -3.72
N GLU A 213 -26.02 -1.98 -2.67
CA GLU A 213 -25.58 -2.19 -1.28
C GLU A 213 -25.03 -3.60 -1.04
N ASN A 214 -25.61 -4.63 -1.67
CA ASN A 214 -25.09 -5.99 -1.52
C ASN A 214 -23.73 -6.15 -2.18
N ALA A 215 -23.51 -5.49 -3.33
CA ALA A 215 -22.21 -5.49 -3.99
C ALA A 215 -21.15 -4.81 -3.12
N LEU A 216 -21.47 -3.67 -2.52
CA LEU A 216 -20.58 -2.98 -1.57
C LEU A 216 -20.32 -3.82 -0.32
N GLY A 217 -21.34 -4.49 0.22
CA GLY A 217 -21.22 -5.43 1.33
C GLY A 217 -20.29 -6.60 1.02
N GLN A 218 -20.37 -7.17 -0.18
CA GLN A 218 -19.46 -8.25 -0.63
C GLN A 218 -18.01 -7.76 -0.74
N ILE A 219 -17.79 -6.58 -1.34
CA ILE A 219 -16.48 -5.94 -1.41
C ILE A 219 -15.90 -5.76 -0.01
N TRP A 220 -16.71 -5.31 0.94
CA TRP A 220 -16.28 -5.08 2.33
C TRP A 220 -15.85 -6.37 3.02
N GLN A 221 -16.63 -7.44 2.91
CA GLN A 221 -16.28 -8.73 3.50
C GLN A 221 -14.98 -9.30 2.94
N GLU A 222 -14.79 -9.21 1.62
CA GLU A 222 -13.53 -9.61 0.99
C GLU A 222 -12.34 -8.75 1.43
N THR A 223 -12.57 -7.44 1.57
CA THR A 223 -11.56 -6.50 2.03
C THR A 223 -11.07 -6.84 3.43
N ILE A 224 -11.99 -7.13 4.37
CA ILE A 224 -11.63 -7.56 5.72
C ILE A 224 -10.84 -8.87 5.65
N ALA A 225 -11.34 -9.86 4.91
CA ALA A 225 -10.71 -11.18 4.82
C ALA A 225 -9.30 -11.14 4.21
N ALA A 226 -9.08 -10.29 3.21
CA ALA A 226 -7.80 -10.16 2.52
C ALA A 226 -6.82 -9.17 3.19
N SER A 227 -7.28 -8.32 4.12
CA SER A 227 -6.48 -7.23 4.69
C SER A 227 -5.25 -7.76 5.45
N PRO A 228 -4.01 -7.40 5.05
CA PRO A 228 -2.80 -7.82 5.76
C PRO A 228 -2.75 -7.34 7.21
N VAL A 229 -3.20 -6.11 7.47
CA VAL A 229 -3.16 -5.53 8.83
C VAL A 229 -4.21 -6.16 9.74
N VAL A 230 -5.44 -6.40 9.24
CA VAL A 230 -6.45 -7.14 10.01
C VAL A 230 -5.95 -8.54 10.32
N ASN A 231 -5.43 -9.25 9.32
CA ASN A 231 -4.90 -10.60 9.51
C ASN A 231 -3.71 -10.62 10.49
N THR A 232 -2.88 -9.58 10.53
CA THR A 232 -1.78 -9.46 11.50
C THR A 232 -2.28 -9.32 12.94
N LEU A 233 -3.43 -8.67 13.14
CA LEU A 233 -4.03 -8.46 14.46
C LEU A 233 -4.86 -9.67 14.93
N THR A 234 -5.48 -10.39 14.01
CA THR A 234 -6.34 -11.54 14.33
C THR A 234 -5.57 -12.87 14.37
N HIS A 235 -4.38 -12.94 13.77
CA HIS A 235 -3.53 -14.12 13.79
C HIS A 235 -2.29 -13.93 14.66
N ARG A 236 -1.84 -15.02 15.27
CA ARG A 236 -0.64 -15.01 16.11
C ARG A 236 0.61 -14.94 15.22
N SER A 237 1.33 -13.83 15.30
CA SER A 237 2.65 -13.69 14.67
C SER A 237 3.76 -14.07 15.66
N ASN A 238 4.82 -14.72 15.16
CA ASN A 238 6.01 -15.01 15.95
C ASN A 238 6.90 -13.77 16.04
N ILE A 239 7.00 -13.20 17.24
CA ILE A 239 7.82 -12.01 17.50
C ILE A 239 9.10 -12.44 18.23
N ASN A 240 10.25 -12.23 17.58
CA ASN A 240 11.57 -12.54 18.14
C ASN A 240 12.41 -11.26 18.17
N ILE A 241 12.61 -10.68 19.36
CA ILE A 241 13.36 -9.44 19.57
C ILE A 241 14.49 -9.70 20.55
N SER A 242 15.72 -9.31 20.18
CA SER A 242 16.90 -9.40 21.04
C SER A 242 17.44 -8.01 21.40
N MET A 243 18.12 -7.92 22.54
CA MET A 243 18.80 -6.72 23.00
C MET A 243 20.31 -6.91 22.88
N THR A 244 21.02 -5.85 22.47
CA THR A 244 22.49 -5.81 22.46
C THR A 244 22.94 -4.52 23.11
N VAL A 245 23.93 -4.60 24.01
CA VAL A 245 24.58 -3.45 24.64
C VAL A 245 25.85 -3.15 23.84
N VAL A 246 26.00 -1.90 23.40
CA VAL A 246 27.14 -1.40 22.60
C VAL A 246 27.98 -0.40 23.37
#